data_AF-A0A839GYB8-F1
#
_entry.id   AF-A0A839GYB8-F1
#
_cell.length_a   1.000
_cell.length_b   1.000
_cell.length_c   1.000
_cell.angle_alpha   90.00
_cell.angle_beta   90.00
_cell.angle_gamma   90.00
#
_symmetry.space_group_name_H-M   'P 1'
#
loop_
_entity.id
_entity.type
_entity.pdbx_description
1 polymer ?
#
loop_
_entity_poly.entity_id
_entity_poly.type
_entity_poly.pdbx_seq_one_letter_code
_entity_poly.pdbx_strand_id
1 'polypeptide(L)'
;MDIQARLKRDYENKSIYTAGFYADPDNDLENRKKLFDALKSLTENQEPTAPFALQMMLTNSEINVMPLGLVDLDELKEFENEQRSIHGLHDHTESLPLIIQYSPHTDKAKVIKKRVGTVQELFSNFNQQIEKVWQVIKEFMQANFTILTTIENDLIADSCNVKQEYLTTFSKMTEAEREEKLGFSVPEAEINQFCSYMSDMHEVQAVVLSAGSFANHELLGKNTFTEMLSDNIRRSTLFWVLDNTFYEIYYYFYMSNENDKLHKRLKHQRETLIVNMRNDAFHRAQELTAKQVKKFDFNEYLTDIFIPVAEQIIAEVNKFKD
;
A
#
# COMPACT_ATOMS: atom_id res chain seq x y z
N MET A 1 5.45 -41.77 1.70
CA MET A 1 4.21 -40.98 1.47
C MET A 1 4.66 -39.67 0.84
N ASP A 2 4.04 -39.25 -0.26
CA ASP A 2 4.39 -37.99 -0.95
C ASP A 2 4.17 -36.80 0.00
N ILE A 3 5.10 -35.84 0.01
CA ILE A 3 5.03 -34.62 0.83
C ILE A 3 3.75 -33.85 0.48
N GLN A 4 3.35 -33.81 -0.80
CA GLN A 4 2.09 -33.17 -1.18
C GLN A 4 0.87 -33.88 -0.60
N ALA A 5 0.87 -35.22 -0.58
CA ALA A 5 -0.22 -36.00 0.01
C ALA A 5 -0.30 -35.84 1.54
N ARG A 6 0.85 -35.73 2.23
CA ARG A 6 0.92 -35.46 3.68
C ARG A 6 0.41 -34.06 3.99
N LEU A 7 0.94 -33.03 3.31
CA LEU A 7 0.53 -31.64 3.50
C LEU A 7 -0.97 -31.48 3.18
N LYS A 8 -1.45 -32.02 2.05
CA LYS A 8 -2.88 -31.93 1.70
C LYS A 8 -3.78 -32.55 2.77
N ARG A 9 -3.44 -33.75 3.27
CA ARG A 9 -4.20 -34.43 4.32
C ARG A 9 -4.16 -33.69 5.67
N ASP A 10 -3.01 -33.14 6.05
CA ASP A 10 -2.85 -32.48 7.35
C ASP A 10 -3.45 -31.05 7.38
N TYR A 11 -3.80 -30.49 6.20
CA TYR A 11 -4.31 -29.12 6.05
C TYR A 11 -5.71 -28.99 5.42
N GLU A 12 -6.33 -30.07 4.92
CA GLU A 12 -7.60 -29.99 4.17
C GLU A 12 -8.81 -29.44 4.96
N ASN A 13 -8.70 -29.17 6.26
CA ASN A 13 -9.79 -28.63 7.10
C ASN A 13 -9.34 -27.77 8.29
N LYS A 14 -8.15 -27.15 8.25
CA LYS A 14 -7.70 -26.24 9.34
C LYS A 14 -8.13 -24.80 9.04
N SER A 15 -8.78 -24.14 10.01
CA SER A 15 -9.13 -22.72 9.88
C SER A 15 -7.86 -21.87 9.91
N ILE A 16 -7.73 -20.98 8.94
CA ILE A 16 -6.55 -20.14 8.74
C ILE A 16 -6.84 -18.73 9.26
N TYR A 17 -6.11 -18.29 10.29
CA TYR A 17 -6.25 -16.96 10.87
C TYR A 17 -5.34 -15.99 10.12
N THR A 18 -5.95 -15.08 9.35
CA THR A 18 -5.27 -13.96 8.68
C THR A 18 -5.53 -12.66 9.41
N ALA A 19 -4.53 -11.79 9.54
CA ALA A 19 -4.70 -10.40 9.98
C ALA A 19 -3.94 -9.47 9.03
N GLY A 20 -4.56 -8.39 8.57
CA GLY A 20 -3.93 -7.34 7.78
C GLY A 20 -4.01 -6.02 8.53
N PHE A 21 -2.95 -5.23 8.54
CA PHE A 21 -3.02 -3.88 9.09
C PHE A 21 -2.11 -2.91 8.36
N TYR A 22 -2.50 -1.64 8.38
CA TYR A 22 -1.71 -0.57 7.81
C TYR A 22 -0.49 -0.21 8.71
N ALA A 23 0.69 -0.10 8.13
CA ALA A 23 1.98 0.11 8.82
C ALA A 23 2.57 1.51 8.57
N ASP A 24 2.04 2.53 9.22
CA ASP A 24 2.47 3.91 9.06
C ASP A 24 4.00 4.12 9.18
N PRO A 25 4.72 4.49 8.11
CA PRO A 25 6.18 4.61 8.14
C PRO A 25 6.67 5.66 9.16
N ASP A 26 5.82 6.59 9.59
CA ASP A 26 6.15 7.58 10.62
C ASP A 26 5.92 7.08 12.06
N ASN A 27 5.24 5.95 12.27
CA ASN A 27 4.82 5.47 13.60
C ASN A 27 5.30 4.05 13.91
N ASP A 28 6.61 3.93 14.14
CA ASP A 28 7.32 2.70 14.52
C ASP A 28 6.65 1.98 15.71
N LEU A 29 6.26 2.72 16.74
CA LEU A 29 5.67 2.17 17.96
C LEU A 29 4.28 1.57 17.71
N GLU A 30 3.41 2.28 17.00
CA GLU A 30 2.07 1.79 16.69
C GLU A 30 2.13 0.57 15.76
N ASN A 31 3.01 0.58 14.77
CA ASN A 31 3.19 -0.56 13.87
C ASN A 31 3.70 -1.80 14.59
N ARG A 32 4.70 -1.62 15.46
CA ARG A 32 5.20 -2.70 16.31
C ARG A 32 4.10 -3.25 17.22
N LYS A 33 3.27 -2.37 17.78
CA LYS A 33 2.13 -2.77 18.62
C LYS A 33 1.08 -3.56 17.82
N LYS A 34 0.68 -3.08 16.64
CA LYS A 34 -0.26 -3.78 15.76
C LYS A 34 0.27 -5.14 15.34
N LEU A 35 1.57 -5.22 15.00
CA LEU A 35 2.23 -6.49 14.69
C LEU A 35 2.22 -7.45 15.88
N PHE A 36 2.58 -6.93 17.07
CA PHE A 36 2.57 -7.71 18.31
C PHE A 36 1.18 -8.26 18.60
N ASP A 37 0.15 -7.42 18.55
CA ASP A 37 -1.24 -7.81 18.83
C ASP A 37 -1.73 -8.84 17.79
N ALA A 38 -1.42 -8.64 16.50
CA ALA A 38 -1.76 -9.57 15.44
C ALA A 38 -1.08 -10.94 15.59
N LEU A 39 0.23 -10.95 15.83
CA LEU A 39 1.00 -12.19 16.02
C LEU A 39 0.64 -12.90 17.32
N LYS A 40 0.36 -12.16 18.39
CA LYS A 40 -0.07 -12.74 19.66
C LYS A 40 -1.43 -13.42 19.48
N SER A 41 -2.39 -12.72 18.90
CA SER A 41 -3.70 -13.28 18.56
C SER A 41 -3.55 -14.52 17.67
N LEU A 42 -2.63 -14.50 16.70
CA LEU A 42 -2.34 -15.68 15.90
C LEU A 42 -1.81 -16.84 16.75
N THR A 43 -0.81 -16.63 17.61
CA THR A 43 -0.24 -17.70 18.46
C THR A 43 -1.23 -18.25 19.49
N GLU A 44 -2.22 -17.47 19.90
CA GLU A 44 -3.29 -17.91 20.83
C GLU A 44 -4.39 -18.70 20.12
N ASN A 45 -4.60 -18.48 18.82
CA ASN A 45 -5.73 -19.06 18.06
C ASN A 45 -5.30 -20.12 17.01
N GLN A 46 -3.99 -20.35 16.82
CA GLN A 46 -3.46 -21.34 15.89
C GLN A 46 -2.67 -22.43 16.63
N GLU A 47 -2.49 -23.58 15.99
CA GLU A 47 -1.62 -24.64 16.51
C GLU A 47 -0.16 -24.40 16.06
N PRO A 48 0.86 -24.69 16.89
CA PRO A 48 2.28 -24.55 16.51
C PRO A 48 2.71 -25.41 15.30
N THR A 49 1.87 -26.38 14.93
CA THR A 49 2.06 -27.29 13.79
C THR A 49 1.39 -26.78 12.51
N ALA A 50 0.68 -25.65 12.56
CA ALA A 50 0.15 -25.00 11.37
C ALA A 50 1.29 -24.27 10.64
N PRO A 51 1.55 -24.58 9.36
CA PRO A 51 2.49 -23.81 8.56
C PRO A 51 1.90 -22.43 8.28
N PHE A 52 2.65 -21.39 8.60
CA PHE A 52 2.34 -20.05 8.11
C PHE A 52 3.65 -19.31 7.83
N ALA A 53 3.70 -18.64 6.68
CA ALA A 53 4.67 -17.60 6.42
C ALA A 53 4.05 -16.26 6.85
N LEU A 54 4.87 -15.30 7.27
CA LEU A 54 4.40 -13.94 7.49
C LEU A 54 4.63 -13.16 6.19
N GLN A 55 3.55 -12.83 5.48
CA GLN A 55 3.69 -12.09 4.21
C GLN A 55 3.55 -10.59 4.40
N MET A 56 4.65 -9.88 4.38
CA MET A 56 4.61 -8.43 4.33
C MET A 56 4.38 -7.91 2.90
N MET A 57 3.13 -7.65 2.55
CA MET A 57 2.82 -6.90 1.34
C MET A 57 2.97 -5.40 1.57
N LEU A 58 4.21 -4.96 1.75
CA LEU A 58 4.51 -3.55 1.86
C LEU A 58 4.44 -2.90 0.48
N THR A 59 3.26 -2.54 0.06
CA THR A 59 3.14 -1.41 -0.86
C THR A 59 2.39 -0.36 -0.06
N ASN A 60 3.09 0.75 0.14
CA ASN A 60 2.71 1.89 0.98
C ASN A 60 2.04 1.53 2.30
N SER A 61 2.49 0.41 2.88
CA SER A 61 2.28 -0.03 4.26
C SER A 61 1.07 -0.91 4.57
N GLU A 62 0.93 -2.08 3.96
CA GLU A 62 0.11 -3.15 4.56
C GLU A 62 1.00 -4.29 5.08
N ILE A 63 0.86 -4.64 6.36
CA ILE A 63 1.44 -5.86 6.91
C ILE A 63 0.32 -6.91 6.95
N ASN A 64 0.45 -7.91 6.09
CA ASN A 64 -0.46 -9.03 6.02
C ASN A 64 0.13 -10.24 6.76
N VAL A 65 -0.33 -10.45 7.98
CA VAL A 65 -0.19 -11.73 8.66
C VAL A 65 -1.16 -12.72 8.01
N MET A 66 -0.86 -13.16 6.80
CA MET A 66 -1.62 -14.20 6.13
C MET A 66 -0.87 -15.52 6.24
N PRO A 67 -1.53 -16.62 6.62
CA PRO A 67 -1.00 -17.96 6.39
C PRO A 67 -1.16 -18.28 4.90
N LEU A 68 -0.43 -17.54 4.06
CA LEU A 68 -0.23 -17.88 2.67
C LEU A 68 0.69 -19.10 2.70
N GLY A 69 0.21 -20.29 2.34
CA GLY A 69 -0.33 -20.52 1.01
C GLY A 69 0.82 -21.06 0.19
N LEU A 70 1.06 -22.37 0.36
CA LEU A 70 2.24 -23.11 -0.13
C LEU A 70 3.52 -22.61 0.52
N VAL A 71 4.03 -23.34 1.52
CA VAL A 71 5.49 -23.41 1.65
C VAL A 71 5.97 -23.73 0.25
N ASP A 72 6.72 -22.84 -0.39
CA ASP A 72 7.38 -23.17 -1.63
C ASP A 72 8.10 -24.48 -1.33
N LEU A 73 7.68 -25.56 -1.98
CA LEU A 73 8.15 -26.89 -1.61
C LEU A 73 9.65 -26.96 -1.79
N ASP A 74 10.20 -26.13 -2.66
CA ASP A 74 11.63 -26.01 -2.85
C ASP A 74 12.28 -25.24 -1.69
N GLU A 75 11.63 -24.21 -1.14
CA GLU A 75 12.08 -23.51 0.08
C GLU A 75 12.02 -24.42 1.34
N LEU A 76 10.99 -25.28 1.45
CA LEU A 76 10.96 -26.30 2.52
C LEU A 76 12.07 -27.32 2.36
N LYS A 77 12.31 -27.81 1.13
CA LYS A 77 13.38 -28.76 0.83
C LYS A 77 14.74 -28.14 1.10
N GLU A 78 14.96 -26.89 0.72
CA GLU A 78 16.19 -26.14 1.02
C GLU A 78 16.40 -26.06 2.53
N PHE A 79 15.38 -25.66 3.29
CA PHE A 79 15.45 -25.62 4.75
C PHE A 79 15.75 -26.99 5.36
N GLU A 80 15.05 -28.05 4.95
CA GLU A 80 15.30 -29.42 5.43
C GLU A 80 16.72 -29.89 5.10
N ASN A 81 17.23 -29.56 3.91
CA ASN A 81 18.58 -29.91 3.49
C ASN A 81 19.64 -29.18 4.33
N GLU A 82 19.43 -27.89 4.62
CA GLU A 82 20.29 -27.14 5.54
C GLU A 82 20.29 -27.73 6.95
N GLN A 83 19.11 -28.02 7.51
CA GLN A 83 18.98 -28.63 8.83
C GLN A 83 19.65 -30.00 8.88
N ARG A 84 19.48 -30.84 7.85
CA ARG A 84 20.18 -32.12 7.72
C ARG A 84 21.70 -31.96 7.61
N SER A 85 22.17 -30.90 6.96
CA SER A 85 23.62 -30.61 6.88
C SER A 85 24.21 -30.20 8.23
N ILE A 86 23.43 -29.56 9.11
CA ILE A 86 23.88 -29.05 10.40
C ILE A 86 23.74 -30.12 11.49
N HIS A 87 22.61 -30.82 11.54
CA HIS A 87 22.23 -31.73 12.63
C HIS A 87 22.33 -33.22 12.24
N GLY A 88 22.59 -33.54 10.97
CA GLY A 88 22.67 -34.91 10.48
C GLY A 88 21.29 -35.56 10.23
N LEU A 89 21.29 -36.83 9.87
CA LEU A 89 20.08 -37.57 9.46
C LEU A 89 19.17 -37.97 10.64
N HIS A 90 19.66 -37.91 11.88
CA HIS A 90 18.96 -38.45 13.05
C HIS A 90 18.40 -37.40 14.01
N ASP A 91 18.88 -36.15 13.97
CA ASP A 91 18.36 -35.00 14.74
C ASP A 91 17.63 -34.03 13.80
N HIS A 92 16.56 -34.49 13.16
CA HIS A 92 15.71 -33.62 12.34
C HIS A 92 14.65 -32.96 13.22
N THR A 93 14.81 -31.67 13.48
CA THR A 93 13.74 -30.84 14.06
C THR A 93 12.60 -30.74 13.05
N GLU A 94 11.37 -31.11 13.44
CA GLU A 94 10.13 -30.94 12.64
C GLU A 94 9.71 -29.46 12.50
N SER A 95 10.65 -28.54 12.68
CA SER A 95 10.37 -27.11 12.72
C SER A 95 10.11 -26.55 11.33
N LEU A 96 9.14 -25.66 11.23
CA LEU A 96 8.75 -25.02 9.97
C LEU A 96 9.44 -23.65 9.88
N PRO A 97 10.02 -23.28 8.73
CA PRO A 97 10.68 -21.99 8.59
C PRO A 97 9.67 -20.85 8.71
N LEU A 98 9.99 -19.84 9.52
CA LEU A 98 9.26 -18.58 9.57
C LEU A 98 9.93 -17.61 8.59
N ILE A 99 9.21 -17.33 7.49
CA ILE A 99 9.68 -16.47 6.40
C ILE A 99 8.89 -15.17 6.42
N ILE A 100 9.61 -14.06 6.24
CA ILE A 100 9.05 -12.75 5.97
C ILE A 100 9.29 -12.42 4.51
N GLN A 101 8.22 -12.17 3.78
CA GLN A 101 8.26 -11.82 2.35
C GLN A 101 7.92 -10.36 2.15
N TYR A 102 8.71 -9.64 1.33
CA TYR A 102 8.47 -8.28 0.84
C TYR A 102 8.29 -8.28 -0.67
N SER A 103 7.17 -7.71 -1.14
CA SER A 103 6.86 -7.55 -2.56
C SER A 103 6.83 -6.06 -2.93
N PRO A 104 7.90 -5.50 -3.53
CA PRO A 104 7.92 -4.09 -3.92
C PRO A 104 6.90 -3.77 -5.02
N HIS A 105 6.26 -2.60 -4.95
CA HIS A 105 5.25 -2.16 -5.93
C HIS A 105 5.84 -1.44 -7.15
N THR A 106 6.92 -1.95 -7.71
CA THR A 106 7.55 -1.34 -8.89
C THR A 106 7.68 -2.36 -10.00
N ASP A 107 7.58 -1.91 -11.25
CA ASP A 107 7.69 -2.80 -12.41
C ASP A 107 8.98 -3.64 -12.34
N LYS A 108 8.85 -4.94 -12.60
CA LYS A 108 9.93 -5.96 -12.58
C LYS A 108 10.66 -6.13 -11.24
N ALA A 109 10.19 -5.53 -10.14
CA ALA A 109 10.80 -5.79 -8.86
C ALA A 109 10.61 -7.24 -8.44
N LYS A 110 11.68 -7.80 -7.86
CA LYS A 110 11.66 -9.17 -7.35
C LYS A 110 11.13 -9.19 -5.93
N VAL A 111 10.37 -10.22 -5.62
CA VAL A 111 9.98 -10.56 -4.26
C VAL A 111 11.25 -10.86 -3.45
N ILE A 112 11.37 -10.23 -2.29
CA ILE A 112 12.49 -10.41 -1.35
C ILE A 112 11.98 -11.25 -0.18
N LYS A 113 12.68 -12.34 0.16
CA LYS A 113 12.32 -13.21 1.28
C LYS A 113 13.45 -13.24 2.30
N LYS A 114 13.12 -13.24 3.59
CA LYS A 114 14.06 -13.42 4.69
C LYS A 114 13.53 -14.42 5.72
N ARG A 115 14.31 -15.44 6.02
CA ARG A 115 14.05 -16.39 7.11
C ARG A 115 14.45 -15.76 8.45
N VAL A 116 13.53 -15.69 9.40
CA VAL A 116 13.74 -15.03 10.71
C VAL A 116 13.79 -15.98 11.90
N GLY A 117 13.45 -17.25 11.67
CA GLY A 117 13.44 -18.29 12.69
C GLY A 117 12.54 -19.44 12.27
N THR A 118 11.89 -20.07 13.24
CA THR A 118 10.88 -21.11 12.99
C THR A 118 9.53 -20.75 13.60
N VAL A 119 8.46 -21.35 13.09
CA VAL A 119 7.11 -21.20 13.65
C VAL A 119 7.08 -21.65 15.12
N GLN A 120 7.73 -22.77 15.43
CA GLN A 120 7.74 -23.33 16.78
C GLN A 120 8.49 -22.42 17.76
N GLU A 121 9.55 -21.74 17.31
CA GLU A 121 10.22 -20.73 18.13
C GLU A 121 9.30 -19.54 18.41
N LEU A 122 8.51 -19.08 17.43
CA LEU A 122 7.55 -17.98 17.64
C LEU A 122 6.51 -18.34 18.71
N PHE A 123 6.04 -19.59 18.73
CA PHE A 123 5.07 -20.08 19.71
C PHE A 123 5.68 -20.29 21.10
N SER A 124 6.87 -20.90 21.17
CA SER A 124 7.52 -21.25 22.44
C SER A 124 8.26 -20.08 23.09
N ASN A 125 8.68 -19.08 22.32
CA ASN A 125 9.47 -17.95 22.77
C ASN A 125 9.08 -16.64 22.07
N PHE A 126 7.80 -16.32 22.16
CA PHE A 126 7.18 -15.19 21.47
C PHE A 126 7.92 -13.86 21.68
N ASN A 127 8.21 -13.50 22.94
CA ASN A 127 8.81 -12.21 23.29
C ASN A 127 10.22 -12.02 22.70
N GLN A 128 10.99 -13.08 22.49
CA GLN A 128 12.30 -12.98 21.85
C GLN A 128 12.18 -12.98 20.32
N GLN A 129 11.24 -13.76 19.78
CA GLN A 129 11.09 -13.91 18.33
C GLN A 129 10.42 -12.71 17.68
N ILE A 130 9.49 -12.04 18.38
CA ILE A 130 8.85 -10.83 17.87
C ILE A 130 9.86 -9.72 17.54
N GLU A 131 10.96 -9.62 18.30
CA GLU A 131 12.01 -8.63 18.02
C GLU A 131 12.76 -8.93 16.72
N LYS A 132 13.04 -10.20 16.42
CA LYS A 132 13.68 -10.60 15.16
C LYS A 132 12.76 -10.36 13.97
N VAL A 133 11.47 -10.71 14.13
CA VAL A 133 10.44 -10.43 13.14
C VAL A 133 10.37 -8.92 12.88
N TRP A 134 10.26 -8.12 13.95
CA TRP A 134 10.17 -6.66 13.86
C TRP A 134 11.37 -6.01 13.18
N GLN A 135 12.59 -6.47 13.45
CA GLN A 135 13.79 -5.95 12.78
C GLN A 135 13.73 -6.09 11.26
N VAL A 136 13.32 -7.27 10.77
CA VAL A 136 13.17 -7.51 9.33
C VAL A 136 11.99 -6.73 8.75
N ILE A 137 10.87 -6.65 9.48
CA ILE A 137 9.72 -5.81 9.11
C ILE A 137 10.16 -4.36 8.90
N LYS A 138 10.89 -3.80 9.87
CA LYS A 138 11.37 -2.42 9.84
C LYS A 138 12.32 -2.17 8.68
N GLU A 139 13.20 -3.12 8.37
CA GLU A 139 14.09 -3.03 7.22
C GLU A 139 13.30 -2.95 5.90
N PHE A 140 12.30 -3.81 5.72
CA PHE A 140 11.46 -3.78 4.53
C PHE A 140 10.60 -2.52 4.44
N MET A 141 10.10 -2.01 5.57
CA MET A 141 9.40 -0.72 5.61
C MET A 141 10.30 0.43 5.15
N GLN A 142 11.56 0.47 5.60
CA GLN A 142 12.52 1.47 5.18
C GLN A 142 12.85 1.36 3.69
N ALA A 143 13.01 0.14 3.17
CA ALA A 143 13.23 -0.11 1.75
C ALA A 143 12.04 0.42 0.93
N ASN A 144 10.81 0.15 1.36
CA ASN A 144 9.62 0.66 0.70
C ASN A 144 9.53 2.19 0.73
N PHE A 145 9.81 2.81 1.87
CA PHE A 145 9.80 4.28 1.98
C PHE A 145 10.85 4.93 1.06
N THR A 146 11.97 4.25 0.83
CA THR A 146 13.00 4.72 -0.12
C THR A 146 12.50 4.70 -1.57
N ILE A 147 11.74 3.66 -1.94
CA ILE A 147 11.09 3.56 -3.26
C ILE A 147 10.08 4.70 -3.41
N LEU A 148 9.18 4.87 -2.44
CA LEU A 148 8.20 5.95 -2.43
C LEU A 148 8.88 7.31 -2.59
N THR A 149 9.91 7.59 -1.78
CA THR A 149 10.70 8.83 -1.87
C THR A 149 11.26 9.07 -3.27
N THR A 150 11.68 8.00 -3.96
CA THR A 150 12.21 8.12 -5.32
C THR A 150 11.10 8.52 -6.30
N ILE A 151 9.96 7.84 -6.24
CA ILE A 151 8.77 8.14 -7.06
C ILE A 151 8.30 9.58 -6.84
N GLU A 152 8.17 10.00 -5.58
CA GLU A 152 7.71 11.36 -5.25
C GLU A 152 8.68 12.43 -5.73
N ASN A 153 9.99 12.22 -5.62
CA ASN A 153 10.98 13.17 -6.13
C ASN A 153 10.90 13.32 -7.65
N ASP A 154 10.64 12.23 -8.38
CA ASP A 154 10.44 12.26 -9.82
C ASP A 154 9.17 13.06 -10.17
N LEU A 155 8.04 12.80 -9.48
CA LEU A 155 6.79 13.56 -9.65
C LEU A 155 6.96 15.06 -9.34
N ILE A 156 7.71 15.40 -8.28
CA ILE A 156 7.98 16.79 -7.92
C ILE A 156 8.82 17.49 -8.99
N ALA A 157 9.82 16.80 -9.53
CA ALA A 157 10.64 17.33 -10.62
C ALA A 157 9.80 17.56 -11.89
N ASP A 158 8.92 16.62 -12.23
CA ASP A 158 8.01 16.72 -13.37
C ASP A 158 7.00 17.85 -13.18
N SER A 159 6.41 18.00 -11.99
CA SER A 159 5.52 19.12 -11.65
C SER A 159 6.20 20.48 -11.86
N CYS A 160 7.49 20.59 -11.51
CA CYS A 160 8.26 21.82 -11.76
C CYS A 160 8.36 22.12 -13.27
N ASN A 161 8.59 21.12 -14.11
CA ASN A 161 8.65 21.28 -15.56
C ASN A 161 7.28 21.68 -16.12
N VAL A 162 6.22 20.96 -15.75
CA VAL A 162 4.83 21.22 -16.16
C VAL A 162 4.40 22.63 -15.77
N LYS A 163 4.73 23.07 -14.54
CA LYS A 163 4.47 24.43 -14.08
C LYS A 163 5.13 25.48 -14.98
N GLN A 164 6.39 25.27 -15.38
CA GLN A 164 7.09 26.22 -16.27
C GLN A 164 6.45 26.28 -17.65
N GLU A 165 5.95 25.17 -18.18
CA GLU A 165 5.21 25.14 -19.45
C GLU A 165 3.89 25.92 -19.35
N TYR A 166 3.13 25.73 -18.26
CA TYR A 166 1.92 26.51 -18.00
C TYR A 166 2.22 28.00 -17.84
N LEU A 167 3.23 28.37 -17.05
CA LEU A 167 3.64 29.76 -16.89
C LEU A 167 4.01 30.39 -18.24
N THR A 168 4.85 29.72 -19.02
CA THR A 168 5.28 30.20 -20.35
C THR A 168 4.11 30.42 -21.29
N THR A 169 3.06 29.61 -21.16
CA THR A 169 1.85 29.70 -21.99
C THR A 169 0.92 30.81 -21.52
N PHE A 170 0.53 30.82 -20.24
CA PHE A 170 -0.50 31.71 -19.71
C PHE A 170 -0.01 33.14 -19.45
N SER A 171 1.28 33.35 -19.19
CA SER A 171 1.87 34.69 -19.05
C SER A 171 1.95 35.47 -20.37
N LYS A 172 1.80 34.80 -21.52
CA LYS A 172 1.76 35.46 -22.84
C LYS A 172 0.35 35.86 -23.28
N MET A 173 -0.67 35.39 -22.56
CA MET A 173 -2.07 35.66 -22.86
C MET A 173 -2.55 36.90 -22.12
N THR A 174 -3.55 37.58 -22.66
CA THR A 174 -4.36 38.56 -21.93
C THR A 174 -5.36 37.84 -21.02
N GLU A 175 -5.96 38.57 -20.08
CA GLU A 175 -6.97 37.99 -19.18
C GLU A 175 -8.19 37.46 -19.94
N ALA A 176 -8.65 38.18 -20.97
CA ALA A 176 -9.75 37.75 -21.83
C ALA A 176 -9.43 36.45 -22.60
N GLU A 177 -8.21 36.32 -23.13
CA GLU A 177 -7.77 35.09 -23.82
C GLU A 177 -7.67 33.90 -22.85
N ARG A 178 -7.26 34.14 -21.60
CA ARG A 178 -7.26 33.10 -20.56
C ARG A 178 -8.69 32.66 -20.22
N GLU A 179 -9.59 33.61 -20.03
CA GLU A 179 -11.00 33.32 -19.70
C GLU A 179 -11.68 32.51 -20.81
N GLU A 180 -11.45 32.85 -22.08
CA GLU A 180 -11.98 32.09 -23.22
C GLU A 180 -11.46 30.65 -23.23
N LYS A 181 -10.18 30.44 -22.89
CA LYS A 181 -9.55 29.11 -22.93
C LYS A 181 -9.87 28.25 -21.70
N LEU A 182 -9.95 28.85 -20.52
CA LEU A 182 -10.11 28.15 -19.24
C LEU A 182 -11.58 28.05 -18.81
N GLY A 183 -12.44 28.94 -19.31
CA GLY A 183 -13.85 29.05 -18.91
C GLY A 183 -14.07 29.87 -17.63
N PHE A 184 -13.03 30.52 -17.08
CA PHE A 184 -13.08 31.41 -15.92
C PHE A 184 -11.93 32.41 -15.94
N SER A 185 -12.11 33.59 -15.33
CA SER A 185 -11.06 34.62 -15.26
C SER A 185 -9.92 34.20 -14.33
N VAL A 186 -8.69 34.44 -14.78
CA VAL A 186 -7.45 34.33 -14.01
C VAL A 186 -6.66 35.63 -14.14
N PRO A 187 -6.65 36.48 -13.10
CA PRO A 187 -5.88 37.72 -13.07
C PRO A 187 -4.37 37.46 -13.22
N GLU A 188 -3.64 38.44 -13.76
CA GLU A 188 -2.19 38.32 -13.97
C GLU A 188 -1.43 38.03 -12.66
N ALA A 189 -1.88 38.63 -11.55
CA ALA A 189 -1.32 38.42 -10.22
C ALA A 189 -1.46 36.97 -9.71
N GLU A 190 -2.44 36.21 -10.22
CA GLU A 190 -2.77 34.87 -9.77
C GLU A 190 -2.20 33.76 -10.68
N ILE A 191 -1.61 34.11 -11.83
CA ILE A 191 -1.11 33.14 -12.82
C ILE A 191 -0.14 32.14 -12.19
N ASN A 192 0.77 32.58 -11.33
CA ASN A 192 1.74 31.67 -10.70
C ASN A 192 1.07 30.68 -9.75
N GLN A 193 0.08 31.12 -8.98
CA GLN A 193 -0.68 30.23 -8.10
C GLN A 193 -1.51 29.24 -8.91
N PHE A 194 -2.18 29.72 -9.97
CA PHE A 194 -2.93 28.88 -10.89
C PHE A 194 -2.06 27.82 -11.56
N CYS A 195 -0.89 28.19 -12.10
CA CYS A 195 0.03 27.25 -12.74
C CYS A 195 0.58 26.21 -11.74
N SER A 196 0.82 26.61 -10.49
CA SER A 196 1.24 25.68 -9.44
C SER A 196 0.12 24.69 -9.10
N TYR A 197 -1.12 25.17 -8.98
CA TYR A 197 -2.29 24.31 -8.77
C TYR A 197 -2.45 23.30 -9.91
N MET A 198 -2.36 23.77 -11.16
CA MET A 198 -2.53 22.91 -12.34
C MET A 198 -1.43 21.86 -12.45
N SER A 199 -0.17 22.21 -12.13
CA SER A 199 0.93 21.23 -12.13
C SER A 199 0.76 20.19 -11.03
N ASP A 200 0.37 20.61 -9.82
CA ASP A 200 0.08 19.68 -8.72
C ASP A 200 -1.06 18.71 -9.08
N MET A 201 -2.15 19.23 -9.66
CA MET A 201 -3.27 18.40 -10.10
C MET A 201 -2.93 17.49 -11.28
N HIS A 202 -1.99 17.89 -12.15
CA HIS A 202 -1.49 17.05 -13.23
C HIS A 202 -0.80 15.78 -12.68
N GLU A 203 0.07 15.94 -11.69
CA GLU A 203 0.75 14.80 -11.06
C GLU A 203 -0.21 13.92 -10.25
N VAL A 204 -1.14 14.54 -9.51
CA VAL A 204 -2.21 13.79 -8.82
C VAL A 204 -3.01 12.95 -9.82
N GLN A 205 -3.38 13.52 -10.97
CA GLN A 205 -4.13 12.78 -11.99
C GLN A 205 -3.29 11.63 -12.56
N ALA A 206 -1.98 11.80 -12.75
CA ALA A 206 -1.10 10.74 -13.22
C ALA A 206 -1.08 9.55 -12.24
N VAL A 207 -0.95 9.82 -10.94
CA VAL A 207 -1.01 8.81 -9.87
C VAL A 207 -2.37 8.08 -9.89
N VAL A 208 -3.47 8.83 -9.94
CA VAL A 208 -4.84 8.28 -9.94
C VAL A 208 -5.11 7.42 -11.18
N LEU A 209 -4.69 7.86 -12.37
CA LEU A 209 -4.89 7.11 -13.61
C LEU A 209 -4.01 5.85 -13.65
N SER A 210 -2.81 5.89 -13.07
CA SER A 210 -1.95 4.71 -12.92
C SER A 210 -2.65 3.65 -12.07
N ALA A 211 -3.15 4.04 -10.89
CA ALA A 211 -3.92 3.16 -10.01
C ALA A 211 -5.21 2.65 -10.66
N GLY A 212 -5.91 3.51 -11.41
CA GLY A 212 -7.14 3.16 -12.13
C GLY A 212 -6.89 2.15 -13.24
N SER A 213 -5.79 2.31 -13.98
CA SER A 213 -5.35 1.34 -14.98
C SER A 213 -5.04 -0.01 -14.34
N PHE A 214 -4.28 -0.04 -13.24
CA PHE A 214 -4.01 -1.28 -12.51
C PHE A 214 -5.31 -1.96 -12.06
N ALA A 215 -6.22 -1.22 -11.41
CA ALA A 215 -7.48 -1.77 -10.92
C ALA A 215 -8.37 -2.29 -12.06
N ASN A 216 -8.42 -1.60 -13.20
CA ASN A 216 -9.13 -2.05 -14.38
C ASN A 216 -8.56 -3.37 -14.94
N HIS A 217 -7.23 -3.51 -15.03
CA HIS A 217 -6.60 -4.69 -15.61
C HIS A 217 -6.56 -5.89 -14.65
N GLU A 218 -6.10 -5.69 -13.42
CA GLU A 218 -5.80 -6.76 -12.46
C GLU A 218 -7.01 -7.13 -11.59
N LEU A 219 -7.86 -6.16 -11.23
CA LEU A 219 -8.99 -6.40 -10.33
C LEU A 219 -10.31 -6.62 -11.07
N LEU A 220 -10.66 -5.73 -11.99
CA LEU A 220 -11.89 -5.85 -12.78
C LEU A 220 -11.72 -6.96 -13.83
N GLY A 221 -10.74 -6.81 -14.72
CA GLY A 221 -10.48 -7.74 -15.82
C GLY A 221 -11.75 -7.96 -16.66
N LYS A 222 -12.27 -9.19 -16.64
CA LYS A 222 -13.51 -9.56 -17.36
C LYS A 222 -14.75 -9.62 -16.46
N ASN A 223 -14.58 -9.39 -15.16
CA ASN A 223 -15.65 -9.50 -14.18
C ASN A 223 -16.47 -8.21 -14.16
N THR A 224 -17.72 -8.31 -13.71
CA THR A 224 -18.48 -7.13 -13.29
C THR A 224 -17.94 -6.59 -11.97
N PHE A 225 -18.19 -5.31 -11.69
CA PHE A 225 -17.80 -4.69 -10.43
C PHE A 225 -18.38 -5.42 -9.21
N THR A 226 -19.64 -5.87 -9.29
CA THR A 226 -20.30 -6.63 -8.22
C THR A 226 -19.63 -7.99 -7.98
N GLU A 227 -19.25 -8.70 -9.03
CA GLU A 227 -18.52 -9.97 -8.91
C GLU A 227 -17.13 -9.75 -8.29
N MET A 228 -16.44 -8.69 -8.71
CA MET A 228 -15.13 -8.32 -8.18
C MET A 228 -15.20 -7.98 -6.69
N LEU A 229 -16.18 -7.20 -6.24
CA LEU A 229 -16.34 -6.88 -4.81
C LEU A 229 -16.83 -8.05 -3.95
N SER A 230 -17.53 -9.01 -4.55
CA SER A 230 -17.95 -10.22 -3.85
C SER A 230 -16.78 -11.15 -3.57
N ASP A 231 -15.72 -11.09 -4.40
CA ASP A 231 -14.47 -11.81 -4.17
C ASP A 231 -13.65 -11.15 -3.04
N ASN A 232 -13.36 -11.92 -2.00
CA ASN A 232 -12.66 -11.42 -0.82
C ASN A 232 -11.22 -10.94 -1.13
N ILE A 233 -10.52 -11.61 -2.05
CA ILE A 233 -9.14 -11.27 -2.39
C ILE A 233 -9.14 -9.96 -3.16
N ARG A 234 -9.90 -9.88 -4.26
CA ARG A 234 -9.98 -8.68 -5.09
C ARG A 234 -10.52 -7.48 -4.33
N ARG A 235 -11.52 -7.67 -3.47
CA ARG A 235 -12.02 -6.60 -2.60
C ARG A 235 -10.94 -6.09 -1.66
N SER A 236 -10.17 -6.97 -1.02
CA SER A 236 -9.07 -6.56 -0.14
C SER A 236 -7.98 -5.83 -0.94
N THR A 237 -7.64 -6.33 -2.12
CA THR A 237 -6.68 -5.67 -3.02
C THR A 237 -7.18 -4.29 -3.49
N LEU A 238 -8.47 -4.08 -3.69
CA LEU A 238 -9.00 -2.74 -4.00
C LEU A 238 -8.75 -1.74 -2.85
N PHE A 239 -9.04 -2.11 -1.61
CA PHE A 239 -8.78 -1.22 -0.46
C PHE A 239 -7.28 -0.97 -0.26
N TRP A 240 -6.47 -1.96 -0.59
CA TRP A 240 -5.04 -1.80 -0.65
C TRP A 240 -4.61 -0.79 -1.75
N VAL A 241 -5.19 -0.85 -2.96
CA VAL A 241 -4.91 0.17 -4.01
C VAL A 241 -5.29 1.57 -3.52
N LEU A 242 -6.46 1.71 -2.88
CA LEU A 242 -6.93 2.99 -2.34
C LEU A 242 -5.95 3.58 -1.33
N ASP A 243 -5.47 2.76 -0.39
CA ASP A 243 -4.49 3.24 0.59
C ASP A 243 -3.18 3.63 -0.09
N ASN A 244 -2.70 2.84 -1.05
CA ASN A 244 -1.47 3.13 -1.78
C ASN A 244 -1.54 4.46 -2.52
N THR A 245 -2.61 4.70 -3.28
CA THR A 245 -2.85 5.95 -4.01
C THR A 245 -2.98 7.13 -3.06
N PHE A 246 -3.62 6.96 -1.89
CA PHE A 246 -3.67 8.01 -0.87
C PHE A 246 -2.28 8.42 -0.41
N TYR A 247 -1.41 7.45 -0.09
CA TYR A 247 -0.09 7.76 0.44
C TYR A 247 0.83 8.37 -0.61
N GLU A 248 0.75 7.96 -1.87
CA GLU A 248 1.49 8.64 -2.95
C GLU A 248 1.09 10.11 -3.04
N ILE A 249 -0.22 10.40 -3.15
CA ILE A 249 -0.72 11.79 -3.17
C ILE A 249 -0.33 12.56 -1.90
N TYR A 250 -0.45 11.95 -0.72
CA TYR A 250 -0.10 12.60 0.53
C TYR A 250 1.40 12.93 0.59
N TYR A 251 2.27 11.98 0.22
CA TYR A 251 3.70 12.17 0.29
C TYR A 251 4.23 13.09 -0.81
N TYR A 252 3.60 13.14 -1.99
CA TYR A 252 3.83 14.19 -2.99
C TYR A 252 3.74 15.59 -2.36
N PHE A 253 2.61 15.89 -1.70
CA PHE A 253 2.41 17.20 -1.06
C PHE A 253 3.30 17.40 0.17
N TYR A 254 3.53 16.35 0.94
CA TYR A 254 4.42 16.40 2.10
C TYR A 254 5.88 16.68 1.69
N MET A 255 6.36 16.09 0.60
CA MET A 255 7.77 16.21 0.16
C MET A 255 8.03 17.42 -0.73
N SER A 256 7.02 17.92 -1.45
CA SER A 256 7.11 19.13 -2.27
C SER A 256 7.24 20.43 -1.45
N ASN A 257 7.13 20.34 -0.13
CA ASN A 257 7.21 21.48 0.77
C ASN A 257 8.31 21.25 1.82
N GLU A 258 8.94 22.33 2.29
CA GLU A 258 9.97 22.26 3.34
C GLU A 258 9.47 22.84 4.69
N ASN A 259 8.22 23.31 4.75
CA ASN A 259 7.69 24.04 5.90
C ASN A 259 7.35 23.07 7.06
N ASP A 260 8.13 23.12 8.14
CA ASP A 260 7.94 22.29 9.34
C ASP A 260 6.55 22.40 9.99
N LYS A 261 5.93 23.59 9.97
CA LYS A 261 4.59 23.78 10.54
C LYS A 261 3.53 23.12 9.66
N LEU A 262 3.68 23.23 8.34
CA LEU A 262 2.84 22.53 7.38
C LEU A 262 3.00 21.01 7.52
N HIS A 263 4.22 20.49 7.64
CA HIS A 263 4.46 19.06 7.87
C HIS A 263 3.75 18.54 9.13
N LYS A 264 3.84 19.28 10.24
CA LYS A 264 3.12 18.93 11.47
C LYS A 264 1.60 18.94 11.26
N ARG A 265 1.08 19.92 10.51
CA ARG A 265 -0.34 20.03 10.18
C ARG A 265 -0.83 18.87 9.32
N LEU A 266 -0.13 18.57 8.22
CA LEU A 266 -0.44 17.46 7.33
C LEU A 266 -0.39 16.12 8.08
N LYS A 267 0.63 15.90 8.92
CA LYS A 267 0.73 14.70 9.76
C LYS A 267 -0.47 14.52 10.68
N HIS A 268 -0.97 15.59 11.29
CA HIS A 268 -2.15 15.53 12.15
C HIS A 268 -3.44 15.24 11.37
N GLN A 269 -3.56 15.75 10.14
CA GLN A 269 -4.75 15.56 9.31
C GLN A 269 -4.77 14.20 8.59
N ARG A 270 -3.61 13.62 8.31
CA ARG A 270 -3.43 12.37 7.57
C ARG A 270 -4.37 11.25 8.04
N GLU A 271 -4.46 11.00 9.35
CA GLU A 271 -5.32 9.95 9.92
C GLU A 271 -6.81 10.20 9.63
N THR A 272 -7.23 11.46 9.65
CA THR A 272 -8.62 11.83 9.33
C THR A 272 -8.88 11.73 7.83
N LEU A 273 -7.94 12.20 7.00
CA LEU A 273 -8.07 12.19 5.54
C LEU A 273 -8.19 10.76 4.99
N ILE A 274 -7.34 9.83 5.45
CA ILE A 274 -7.40 8.44 4.98
C ILE A 274 -8.70 7.75 5.40
N VAL A 275 -9.18 7.99 6.63
CA VAL A 275 -10.45 7.42 7.11
C VAL A 275 -11.62 7.95 6.31
N ASN A 276 -11.64 9.26 6.04
CA ASN A 276 -12.69 9.87 5.21
C ASN A 276 -12.68 9.33 3.78
N MET A 277 -11.49 9.22 3.18
CA MET A 277 -11.31 8.62 1.85
C MET A 277 -11.84 7.18 1.80
N ARG A 278 -11.46 6.33 2.76
CA ARG A 278 -11.93 4.93 2.84
C ARG A 278 -13.44 4.85 2.98
N ASN A 279 -14.03 5.70 3.81
CA ASN A 279 -15.48 5.73 4.01
C ASN A 279 -16.22 6.18 2.74
N ASP A 280 -15.71 7.20 2.04
CA ASP A 280 -16.27 7.66 0.77
C ASP A 280 -16.19 6.56 -0.30
N ALA A 281 -15.02 5.94 -0.46
CA ALA A 281 -14.83 4.82 -1.37
C ALA A 281 -15.78 3.65 -1.05
N PHE A 282 -15.89 3.26 0.21
CA PHE A 282 -16.80 2.20 0.62
C PHE A 282 -18.27 2.53 0.32
N HIS A 283 -18.70 3.76 0.63
CA HIS A 283 -20.06 4.22 0.35
C HIS A 283 -20.36 4.20 -1.16
N ARG A 284 -19.45 4.72 -1.98
CA ARG A 284 -19.58 4.69 -3.45
C ARG A 284 -19.64 3.26 -3.97
N ALA A 285 -18.80 2.37 -3.48
CA ALA A 285 -18.82 0.94 -3.82
C ALA A 285 -20.17 0.28 -3.48
N GLN A 286 -20.76 0.61 -2.33
CA GLN A 286 -22.10 0.14 -1.94
C GLN A 286 -23.19 0.63 -2.89
N GLU A 287 -23.15 1.90 -3.29
CA GLU A 287 -24.12 2.42 -4.25
C GLU A 287 -24.00 1.75 -5.63
N LEU A 288 -22.77 1.55 -6.11
CA LEU A 288 -22.47 0.99 -7.42
C LEU A 288 -22.88 -0.49 -7.50
N THR A 289 -22.69 -1.24 -6.40
CA THR A 289 -23.17 -2.62 -6.29
C THR A 289 -24.69 -2.70 -6.20
N ALA A 290 -25.34 -1.80 -5.45
CA ALA A 290 -26.80 -1.73 -5.38
C ALA A 290 -27.45 -1.41 -6.74
N LYS A 291 -26.82 -0.53 -7.53
CA LYS A 291 -27.25 -0.16 -8.89
C LYS A 291 -26.92 -1.22 -9.95
N GLN A 292 -26.14 -2.25 -9.62
CA GLN A 292 -25.67 -3.29 -10.56
C GLN A 292 -25.08 -2.72 -11.85
N VAL A 293 -24.15 -1.78 -11.69
CA VAL A 293 -23.56 -1.05 -12.82
C VAL A 293 -22.90 -2.03 -13.81
N LYS A 294 -23.35 -1.97 -15.07
CA LYS A 294 -22.90 -2.88 -16.15
C LYS A 294 -21.56 -2.49 -16.79
N LYS A 295 -21.21 -1.21 -16.74
CA LYS A 295 -19.93 -0.67 -17.22
C LYS A 295 -19.33 0.14 -16.10
N PHE A 296 -18.20 -0.32 -15.59
CA PHE A 296 -17.49 0.31 -14.50
C PHE A 296 -16.12 0.74 -15.01
N ASP A 297 -15.69 1.95 -14.68
CA ASP A 297 -14.35 2.45 -14.97
C ASP A 297 -13.68 2.88 -13.67
N PHE A 298 -12.58 2.21 -13.32
CA PHE A 298 -11.78 2.58 -12.15
C PHE A 298 -11.13 3.96 -12.26
N ASN A 299 -10.89 4.47 -13.47
CA ASN A 299 -10.32 5.82 -13.63
C ASN A 299 -11.29 6.88 -13.10
N GLU A 300 -12.57 6.80 -13.49
CA GLU A 300 -13.62 7.71 -13.00
C GLU A 300 -13.81 7.53 -11.49
N TYR A 301 -13.95 6.28 -11.04
CA TYR A 301 -14.16 5.97 -9.63
C TYR A 301 -13.05 6.51 -8.71
N LEU A 302 -11.78 6.34 -9.08
CA LEU A 302 -10.66 6.83 -8.27
C LEU A 302 -10.50 8.35 -8.40
N THR A 303 -10.75 8.94 -9.56
CA THR A 303 -10.75 10.40 -9.73
C THR A 303 -11.76 11.06 -8.79
N ASP A 304 -12.98 10.54 -8.75
CA ASP A 304 -14.06 11.00 -7.88
C ASP A 304 -13.71 10.95 -6.37
N ILE A 305 -12.82 10.04 -5.98
CA ILE A 305 -12.38 9.86 -4.59
C ILE A 305 -11.17 10.76 -4.29
N PHE A 306 -10.18 10.78 -5.16
CA PHE A 306 -8.86 11.37 -4.84
C PHE A 306 -8.71 12.83 -5.22
N ILE A 307 -9.44 13.34 -6.22
CA ILE A 307 -9.40 14.78 -6.54
C ILE A 307 -9.87 15.61 -5.35
N PRO A 308 -11.00 15.32 -4.68
CA PRO A 308 -11.39 16.04 -3.48
C PRO A 308 -10.37 15.95 -2.33
N VAL A 309 -9.68 14.82 -2.19
CA VAL A 309 -8.63 14.64 -1.17
C VAL A 309 -7.43 15.53 -1.49
N ALA A 310 -6.97 15.56 -2.74
CA ALA A 310 -5.87 16.42 -3.17
C ALA A 310 -6.22 17.91 -3.00
N GLU A 311 -7.44 18.32 -3.38
CA GLU A 311 -7.91 19.70 -3.19
C GLU A 311 -7.90 20.11 -1.71
N GLN A 312 -8.29 19.22 -0.80
CA GLN A 312 -8.22 19.47 0.65
C GLN A 312 -6.77 19.67 1.11
N ILE A 313 -5.83 18.86 0.61
CA ILE A 313 -4.41 18.99 0.95
C ILE A 313 -3.84 20.29 0.39
N ILE A 314 -4.12 20.62 -0.88
CA ILE A 314 -3.70 21.88 -1.52
C ILE A 314 -4.23 23.09 -0.75
N ALA A 315 -5.50 23.06 -0.33
CA ALA A 315 -6.09 24.13 0.45
C ALA A 315 -5.38 24.32 1.79
N GLU A 316 -4.90 23.25 2.42
CA GLU A 316 -4.07 23.34 3.62
C GLU A 316 -2.66 23.85 3.31
N VAL A 317 -2.00 23.36 2.25
CA VAL A 317 -0.68 23.84 1.80
C VAL A 317 -0.71 25.35 1.55
N ASN A 318 -1.75 25.86 0.88
CA ASN A 318 -1.88 27.28 0.56
C ASN A 318 -2.02 28.18 1.81
N LYS A 319 -2.46 27.67 2.96
CA LYS A 319 -2.51 28.44 4.23
C LYS A 319 -1.13 28.73 4.83
N PHE A 320 -0.08 28.10 4.31
CA PHE A 320 1.29 28.22 4.81
C PHE A 320 2.25 28.83 3.78
N LYS A 321 1.72 29.40 2.69
CA LYS A 321 2.49 30.08 1.63
C LYS A 321 2.72 31.58 1.91
N ASP A 322 2.42 32.04 3.13
CA ASP A 322 2.63 33.42 3.61
C ASP A 322 3.91 33.60 4.44
#